data_AF-A0A7K2XAX5-F1
#
_entry.id   AF-A0A7K2XAX5-F1
#
_cell.length_a   1.000
_cell.length_b   1.000
_cell.length_c   1.000
_cell.angle_alpha   90.00
_cell.angle_beta   90.00
_cell.angle_gamma   90.00
#
_symmetry.space_group_name_H-M   'P 1'
#
loop_
_entity.id
_entity.type
_entity.pdbx_description
1 polymer ?
#
loop_
_entity_poly.entity_id
_entity_poly.type
_entity_poly.pdbx_seq_one_letter_code
_entity_poly.pdbx_strand_id
1 'polypeptide(L)'
;TVEDRREADGVLVWHLPLPGAVKEELSLVRRGDELLLTAGPFRRNLPLPGALRRCTVTGAGLVDGDLRVRFTPDPGLWPRTP
;
A
#
# COMPACT_ATOMS: atom_id res chain seq x y z
N THR A 1 -0.97 3.12 9.02
CA THR A 1 -0.70 1.89 9.80
C THR A 1 -0.79 0.67 8.90
N VAL A 2 -0.09 -0.42 9.18
CA VAL A 2 -0.20 -1.68 8.40
C VAL A 2 -1.11 -2.65 9.16
N GLU A 3 -2.18 -3.10 8.51
CA GLU A 3 -3.07 -4.17 8.96
C GLU A 3 -2.65 -5.48 8.28
N ASP A 4 -2.56 -6.56 9.06
CA ASP A 4 -2.25 -7.89 8.56
C ASP A 4 -3.53 -8.70 8.37
N ARG A 5 -3.86 -9.00 7.11
CA ARG A 5 -5.04 -9.79 6.73
C ARG A 5 -4.65 -11.06 5.98
N ARG A 6 -3.44 -11.56 6.19
CA ARG A 6 -2.91 -12.71 5.44
C ARG A 6 -3.72 -13.98 5.66
N GLU A 7 -4.25 -14.19 6.86
CA GLU A 7 -5.04 -15.38 7.18
C GLU A 7 -6.42 -15.38 6.50
N ALA A 8 -7.08 -14.22 6.43
CA ALA A 8 -8.41 -14.11 5.83
C ALA A 8 -8.36 -13.94 4.30
N ASP A 9 -7.47 -13.08 3.82
CA ASP A 9 -7.50 -12.54 2.46
C ASP A 9 -6.16 -12.68 1.72
N GLY A 10 -5.11 -13.20 2.37
CA GLY A 10 -3.78 -13.34 1.77
C GLY A 10 -3.02 -12.02 1.52
N VAL A 11 -3.44 -10.92 2.15
CA VAL A 11 -2.88 -9.58 1.91
C VAL A 11 -2.48 -8.84 3.19
N LEU A 12 -1.59 -7.87 3.02
CA LEU A 12 -1.33 -6.80 3.98
C LEU A 12 -1.98 -5.51 3.45
N VAL A 13 -2.57 -4.71 4.34
CA VAL A 13 -3.22 -3.44 3.98
C VAL A 13 -2.50 -2.28 4.64
N TRP A 14 -2.02 -1.31 3.85
CA TRP A 14 -1.43 -0.10 4.37
C TRP A 14 -2.45 1.05 4.36
N HIS A 15 -2.78 1.53 5.55
CA HIS A 15 -3.68 2.66 5.79
C HIS A 15 -2.90 3.97 5.83
N LEU A 16 -3.31 4.91 4.98
CA LEU A 16 -2.75 6.24 4.85
C LEU A 16 -3.89 7.27 4.96
N PRO A 17 -3.95 8.04 6.06
CA PRO A 17 -4.93 9.11 6.20
C PRO A 17 -4.70 10.18 5.12
N LEU A 18 -5.74 10.47 4.34
CA LEU A 18 -5.80 11.49 3.30
C LEU A 18 -7.15 12.24 3.39
N PRO A 19 -7.38 12.98 4.49
CA PRO A 19 -8.62 13.74 4.65
C PRO A 19 -8.78 14.73 3.49
N GLY A 20 -9.95 14.74 2.86
CA GLY A 20 -10.27 15.64 1.75
C GLY A 20 -9.71 15.22 0.38
N ALA A 21 -9.00 14.10 0.27
CA ALA A 21 -8.60 13.57 -1.03
C ALA A 21 -9.82 13.00 -1.78
N VAL A 22 -9.78 13.09 -3.12
CA VAL A 22 -10.75 12.47 -4.03
C VAL A 22 -10.05 11.48 -4.95
N LYS A 23 -10.74 10.41 -5.34
CA LYS A 23 -10.13 9.27 -6.03
C LYS A 23 -9.53 9.66 -7.39
N GLU A 24 -10.17 10.60 -8.08
CA GLU A 24 -9.83 11.07 -9.42
C GLU A 24 -8.48 11.80 -9.46
N GLU A 25 -8.05 12.34 -8.31
CA GLU A 25 -6.80 13.08 -8.17
C GLU A 25 -5.68 12.24 -7.53
N LEU A 26 -5.95 10.96 -7.24
CA LEU A 26 -4.99 10.06 -6.63
C LEU A 26 -4.18 9.32 -7.69
N SER A 27 -2.85 9.36 -7.53
CA SER A 27 -1.96 8.44 -8.24
C SER A 27 -0.95 7.80 -7.29
N LEU A 28 -0.64 6.54 -7.57
CA LEU A 28 0.26 5.71 -6.79
C LEU A 28 1.27 5.05 -7.71
N VAL A 29 2.55 5.24 -7.42
CA VAL A 29 3.63 4.57 -8.13
C VAL A 29 4.58 3.98 -7.11
N ARG A 30 4.82 2.67 -7.20
CA ARG A 30 5.87 2.04 -6.42
C ARG A 30 7.21 2.15 -7.13
N ARG A 31 8.26 2.53 -6.40
CA ARG A 31 9.66 2.51 -6.86
C ARG A 31 10.54 1.93 -5.76
N GLY A 32 11.07 0.73 -5.99
CA GLY A 32 11.87 0.01 -5.00
C GLY A 32 11.13 -0.14 -3.67
N ASP A 33 11.74 0.42 -2.62
CA ASP A 33 11.25 0.42 -1.24
C ASP A 33 10.39 1.65 -0.90
N GLU A 34 9.88 2.38 -1.89
CA GLU A 34 9.05 3.57 -1.68
C GLU A 34 7.74 3.53 -2.48
N LEU A 35 6.74 4.22 -1.95
CA LEU A 35 5.48 4.53 -2.61
C LEU A 35 5.39 6.04 -2.85
N LEU A 36 5.38 6.44 -4.12
CA LEU A 36 5.10 7.81 -4.52
C LEU A 36 3.59 7.99 -4.57
N LEU A 37 3.09 8.85 -3.69
CA LEU A 37 1.67 9.21 -3.60
C LEU A 37 1.49 10.64 -4.12
N THR A 38 0.58 10.80 -5.07
CA THR A 38 0.06 12.11 -5.49
C THR A 38 -1.41 12.19 -5.11
N ALA A 39 -1.82 13.32 -4.55
CA ALA A 39 -3.21 13.68 -4.26
C ALA A 39 -3.42 15.14 -4.66
N GLY A 40 -3.99 15.37 -5.84
CA GLY A 40 -4.15 16.71 -6.41
C GLY A 40 -2.79 17.44 -6.53
N PRO A 41 -2.60 18.61 -5.90
CA PRO A 41 -1.33 19.34 -5.93
C PRO A 41 -0.25 18.74 -5.01
N PHE A 42 -0.62 17.82 -4.10
CA PHE A 42 0.28 17.29 -3.08
C PHE A 42 0.99 16.03 -3.57
N ARG A 43 2.30 15.95 -3.29
CA ARG A 43 3.14 14.80 -3.63
C ARG A 43 3.98 14.41 -2.42
N ARG A 44 4.01 13.11 -2.11
CA ARG A 44 4.79 12.57 -1.00
C ARG A 44 5.43 11.25 -1.38
N ASN A 45 6.71 11.12 -1.10
CA ASN A 45 7.41 9.85 -1.14
C ASN A 45 7.30 9.19 0.23
N LEU A 46 6.76 7.97 0.24
CA LEU A 46 6.52 7.23 1.46
C LEU A 46 7.41 5.99 1.50
N PRO A 47 8.36 5.89 2.44
CA PRO A 47 9.14 4.67 2.59
C PRO A 47 8.22 3.52 2.99
N LEU A 48 8.38 2.37 2.34
CA LEU A 48 7.62 1.17 2.66
C LEU A 48 8.02 0.67 4.05
N PRO A 49 7.04 0.44 4.94
CA PRO A 49 7.23 -0.36 6.14
C PRO A 49 7.91 -1.69 5.80
N GLY A 50 8.77 -2.19 6.68
CA GLY A 50 9.63 -3.35 6.39
C GLY A 50 8.88 -4.58 5.85
N ALA A 51 7.68 -4.87 6.39
CA ALA A 51 6.84 -5.98 5.95
C ALA A 51 6.38 -5.87 4.48
N LEU A 52 6.23 -4.65 3.95
CA LEU A 52 5.68 -4.39 2.62
C LEU A 52 6.75 -4.43 1.51
N ARG A 53 8.04 -4.29 1.88
CA ARG A 53 9.16 -4.30 0.92
C ARG A 53 9.24 -5.60 0.12
N ARG A 54 8.85 -6.72 0.73
CA ARG A 54 8.80 -8.06 0.11
C ARG A 54 7.41 -8.46 -0.40
N CYS A 55 6.51 -7.50 -0.55
CA CYS A 55 5.19 -7.72 -1.14
C CYS A 55 5.10 -7.02 -2.49
N THR A 56 4.01 -7.20 -3.23
CA THR A 56 3.67 -6.49 -4.48
C THR A 56 2.36 -5.75 -4.29
N VAL A 57 2.24 -4.53 -4.84
CA VAL A 57 0.98 -3.76 -4.78
C VAL A 57 -0.02 -4.43 -5.73
N THR A 58 -1.19 -4.82 -5.21
CA THR A 58 -2.24 -5.48 -6.00
C THR A 58 -3.49 -4.61 -6.15
N GLY A 59 -3.62 -3.55 -5.36
CA GLY A 59 -4.68 -2.56 -5.55
C GLY A 59 -4.65 -1.45 -4.52
N ALA A 60 -5.44 -0.42 -4.76
CA ALA A 60 -5.64 0.65 -3.80
C ALA A 60 -7.08 1.17 -3.86
N GLY A 61 -7.61 1.62 -2.73
CA GLY A 61 -8.92 2.23 -2.64
C GLY A 61 -8.97 3.29 -1.56
N LEU A 62 -9.64 4.41 -1.85
CA LEU A 62 -9.92 5.47 -0.89
C LEU A 62 -11.32 5.25 -0.33
N VAL A 63 -11.45 5.19 0.99
CA VAL A 63 -12.73 5.05 1.71
C VAL A 63 -12.71 6.00 2.89
N ASP A 64 -13.67 6.92 2.96
CA ASP A 64 -13.83 7.88 4.07
C ASP A 64 -12.54 8.63 4.44
N GLY A 65 -11.76 9.04 3.45
CA GLY A 65 -10.47 9.75 3.66
C GLY A 65 -9.32 8.84 4.12
N ASP A 66 -9.49 7.51 4.08
CA ASP A 66 -8.44 6.53 4.33
C ASP A 66 -8.06 5.81 3.04
N LEU A 67 -6.82 6.01 2.60
CA LEU A 67 -6.27 5.29 1.46
C LEU A 67 -5.74 3.94 1.94
N ARG A 68 -6.36 2.88 1.43
CA ARG A 68 -6.01 1.48 1.69
C ARG A 68 -5.28 0.91 0.50
N VAL A 69 -3.98 0.68 0.65
CA VAL A 69 -3.16 0.04 -0.38
C VAL A 69 -2.98 -1.43 -0.01
N ARG A 70 -3.39 -2.33 -0.90
CA ARG A 70 -3.29 -3.78 -0.72
C ARG A 70 -1.97 -4.28 -1.29
N PHE A 71 -1.32 -5.11 -0.49
CA PHE A 71 -0.05 -5.75 -0.80
C PHE A 71 -0.19 -7.26 -0.66
N THR A 72 0.22 -8.00 -1.69
CA THR A 72 0.31 -9.46 -1.63
C THR A 72 1.77 -9.86 -1.42
N PRO A 73 2.11 -10.70 -0.42
CA PRO A 73 3.45 -11.25 -0.26
C PRO A 73 3.99 -11.82 -1.58
N ASP A 74 5.20 -11.43 -1.97
CA ASP A 74 5.85 -11.98 -3.17
C ASP A 74 6.35 -13.41 -2.85
N PRO A 75 5.81 -14.47 -3.49
CA PRO A 75 6.22 -15.85 -3.23
C PRO A 75 7.69 -16.15 -3.56
N GLY A 76 8.35 -15.30 -4.35
CA GLY A 76 9.78 -15.39 -4.66
C GLY A 76 10.69 -14.72 -3.62
N LEU A 77 10.13 -13.86 -2.75
CA LEU A 77 10.87 -13.11 -1.73
C LEU A 77 10.45 -13.47 -0.29
N TRP A 78 9.32 -14.16 -0.14
CA TRP A 78 8.89 -14.72 1.14
C TRP A 78 9.44 -16.12 1.34
N PRO A 79 9.97 -16.44 2.55
CA PRO A 79 10.44 -17.78 2.85
C PRO A 79 9.27 -18.76 2.72
N ARG A 80 9.43 -19.76 1.86
CA ARG A 80 8.54 -20.90 1.84
C ARG A 80 8.76 -21.65 3.15
N THR A 81 7.71 -21.76 3.96
CA THR A 81 7.75 -22.69 5.09
C THR A 81 7.96 -24.10 4.53
N PRO A 82 8.95 -24.86 5.02
CA PRO A 82 9.13 -26.26 4.63
C PRO A 82 7.95 -27.14 5.08
#